data_AF-A0A9Q3IG88-F1
#
_entry.id   AF-A0A9Q3IG88-F1
#
_cell.length_a   1.000
_cell.length_b   1.000
_cell.length_c   1.000
_cell.angle_alpha   90.00
_cell.angle_beta   90.00
_cell.angle_gamma   90.00
#
_symmetry.space_group_name_H-M   'P 1'
#
loop_
_entity.id
_entity.type
_entity.pdbx_description
1 polymer ?
#
loop_
_entity_poly.entity_id
_entity_poly.type
_entity_poly.pdbx_seq_one_letter_code
_entity_poly.pdbx_strand_id
1 'polypeptide(L)'
;MSDRDPEFTSEIWTNFYEMLGMKLAFFTAYHPQTDVLAGRMIQKIEDIIRGFCEYGMEYKDHEGYTHDGVTLLPPVQLAYNTSQHFTTGKSPSLVEKGWNPLFPVEPVKKSLLNIHHTVKYFHGILKRACDTAAK
;
A
#
# COMPACT_ATOMS: atom_id res chain seq x y z
N MET A 1 -3.37 20.98 -0.93
CA MET A 1 -4.38 21.34 -1.95
C MET A 1 -5.41 20.24 -1.98
N SER A 2 -6.69 20.56 -2.15
CA SER A 2 -7.81 19.59 -2.18
C SER A 2 -8.72 19.83 -3.39
N ASP A 3 -9.63 18.90 -3.66
CA ASP A 3 -10.80 19.14 -4.49
C ASP A 3 -11.79 20.11 -3.83
N ARG A 4 -12.86 20.48 -4.55
CA ARG A 4 -13.90 21.38 -4.06
C ARG A 4 -15.05 20.64 -3.38
N ASP A 5 -14.79 19.49 -2.80
CA ASP A 5 -15.85 18.77 -2.12
C ASP A 5 -16.42 19.61 -0.96
N PRO A 6 -17.74 19.52 -0.70
CA PRO A 6 -18.41 20.31 0.34
C PRO A 6 -17.77 20.16 1.72
N GLU A 7 -17.15 19.01 1.97
CA GLU A 7 -16.41 18.74 3.20
C GLU A 7 -15.22 19.70 3.34
N PHE A 8 -14.32 19.77 2.34
CA PHE A 8 -13.14 20.64 2.39
C PHE A 8 -13.45 22.13 2.22
N THR A 9 -14.61 22.48 1.66
CA THR A 9 -15.07 23.89 1.56
C THR A 9 -15.89 24.35 2.76
N SER A 10 -16.16 23.47 3.72
CA SER A 10 -16.92 23.81 4.93
C SER A 10 -16.16 24.76 5.85
N GLU A 11 -16.91 25.49 6.68
CA GLU A 11 -16.36 26.41 7.66
C GLU A 11 -15.50 25.68 8.71
N ILE A 12 -15.89 24.46 9.10
CA ILE A 12 -15.13 23.62 10.04
C ILE A 12 -13.72 23.35 9.51
N TRP A 13 -13.62 22.90 8.26
CA TRP A 13 -12.34 22.57 7.65
C TRP A 13 -11.50 23.82 7.37
N THR A 14 -12.14 24.91 6.92
CA THR A 14 -11.44 26.20 6.71
C THR A 14 -10.82 26.71 8.01
N ASN A 15 -11.60 26.75 9.10
CA ASN A 15 -11.12 27.19 10.41
C ASN A 15 -10.02 26.26 10.96
N PHE A 16 -10.14 24.95 10.75
CA PHE A 16 -9.12 23.99 11.17
C PHE A 16 -7.76 24.25 10.51
N TYR A 17 -7.73 24.48 9.19
CA TYR A 17 -6.48 24.80 8.48
C TYR A 17 -5.92 26.18 8.88
N GLU A 18 -6.78 27.16 9.12
CA GLU A 18 -6.36 28.47 9.64
C GLU A 18 -5.69 28.36 11.02
N MET A 19 -6.26 27.55 11.92
CA MET A 19 -5.66 27.28 13.24
C MET A 19 -4.29 26.60 13.14
N LEU A 20 -4.08 25.76 12.13
CA LEU A 20 -2.78 25.13 11.85
C LEU A 20 -1.80 26.06 11.13
N GLY A 21 -2.21 27.30 10.80
CA GLY A 21 -1.40 28.25 10.03
C GLY A 21 -1.21 27.82 8.57
N MET A 22 -2.07 26.94 8.06
CA MET A 22 -1.99 26.37 6.73
C MET A 22 -2.96 27.07 5.77
N LYS A 23 -2.49 27.39 4.56
CA LYS A 23 -3.36 27.92 3.51
C LYS A 23 -4.04 26.77 2.76
N LEU A 24 -5.35 26.64 2.91
CA LEU A 24 -6.13 25.73 2.08
C LEU A 24 -6.21 26.26 0.64
N ALA A 25 -5.89 25.40 -0.32
CA ALA A 25 -5.90 25.73 -1.73
C ALA A 25 -6.64 24.65 -2.50
N PHE A 26 -7.53 25.05 -3.40
CA PHE A 26 -8.38 24.13 -4.14
C PHE A 26 -7.92 24.00 -5.59
N PHE A 27 -7.89 22.77 -6.10
CA PHE A 27 -7.74 22.56 -7.53
C PHE A 27 -9.02 23.00 -8.26
N THR A 28 -8.86 23.63 -9.43
CA THR A 28 -9.99 23.82 -10.34
C THR A 28 -10.31 22.51 -11.02
N ALA A 29 -11.58 22.24 -11.35
CA ALA A 29 -12.03 21.07 -12.11
C ALA A 29 -11.31 20.83 -13.46
N TYR A 30 -10.46 21.77 -13.88
CA TYR A 30 -9.65 21.73 -15.10
C TYR A 30 -8.13 21.81 -14.84
N HIS A 31 -7.62 21.41 -13.66
CA HIS A 31 -6.16 21.34 -13.42
C HIS A 31 -5.66 19.89 -13.37
N PRO A 32 -5.43 19.25 -14.53
CA PRO A 32 -5.10 17.82 -14.59
C PRO A 32 -3.78 17.45 -13.90
N GLN A 33 -2.75 18.31 -13.86
CA GLN A 33 -1.43 17.84 -13.42
C GLN A 33 -1.36 17.34 -11.97
N THR A 34 -1.95 18.04 -11.01
CA THR A 34 -1.84 17.65 -9.59
C THR A 34 -2.90 16.62 -9.20
N ASP A 35 -4.10 16.75 -9.76
CA ASP A 35 -5.20 15.81 -9.60
C ASP A 35 -4.83 14.43 -10.20
N VAL A 36 -4.17 14.40 -11.35
CA VAL A 36 -3.74 13.16 -12.01
C VAL A 36 -2.58 12.48 -11.27
N LEU A 37 -1.77 13.19 -10.48
CA LEU A 37 -0.72 12.54 -9.68
C LEU A 37 -1.30 11.84 -8.45
N ALA A 38 -2.08 12.57 -7.65
CA ALA A 38 -2.76 11.99 -6.48
C ALA A 38 -3.78 10.91 -6.91
N GLY A 39 -4.58 11.19 -7.93
CA GLY A 39 -5.55 10.24 -8.48
C GLY A 39 -4.92 8.97 -9.01
N ARG A 40 -3.76 9.03 -9.70
CA ARG A 40 -3.05 7.82 -10.14
C ARG A 40 -2.51 7.01 -8.96
N MET A 41 -2.03 7.66 -7.90
CA MET A 41 -1.60 6.98 -6.69
C MET A 41 -2.78 6.25 -6.01
N ILE A 42 -3.90 6.97 -5.81
CA ILE A 42 -5.12 6.42 -5.20
C ILE A 42 -5.62 5.23 -6.02
N GLN A 43 -5.75 5.38 -7.34
CA GLN A 43 -6.17 4.29 -8.22
C GLN A 43 -5.27 3.06 -8.11
N LYS A 44 -3.95 3.25 -8.00
CA LYS A 44 -3.03 2.11 -7.87
C LYS A 44 -3.19 1.40 -6.53
N ILE A 45 -3.38 2.13 -5.44
CA ILE A 45 -3.64 1.55 -4.12
C ILE A 45 -4.97 0.78 -4.14
N GLU A 46 -6.02 1.37 -4.73
CA GLU A 46 -7.32 0.70 -4.89
C GLU A 46 -7.22 -0.57 -5.73
N ASP A 47 -6.50 -0.55 -6.85
CA ASP A 47 -6.32 -1.72 -7.70
C ASP A 47 -5.61 -2.85 -6.94
N ILE A 48 -4.62 -2.53 -6.09
CA ILE A 48 -3.93 -3.50 -5.24
C ILE A 48 -4.90 -4.07 -4.22
N ILE A 49 -5.63 -3.23 -3.47
CA ILE A 49 -6.60 -3.67 -2.46
C ILE A 49 -7.69 -4.54 -3.12
N ARG A 50 -8.21 -4.12 -4.26
CA ARG A 50 -9.21 -4.86 -5.04
C ARG A 50 -8.67 -6.23 -5.46
N GLY A 51 -7.43 -6.29 -5.95
CA GLY A 51 -6.77 -7.57 -6.27
C GLY A 51 -6.65 -8.50 -5.06
N PHE A 52 -6.34 -7.97 -3.87
CA PHE A 52 -6.29 -8.76 -2.64
C PHE A 52 -7.68 -9.20 -2.16
N CYS A 53 -8.70 -8.35 -2.26
CA CYS A 53 -10.07 -8.71 -1.91
C CYS A 53 -10.71 -9.71 -2.90
N GLU A 54 -10.37 -9.63 -4.20
CA GLU A 54 -10.89 -10.50 -5.25
C GLU A 54 -10.17 -11.87 -5.30
N TYR A 55 -8.84 -11.90 -5.10
CA TYR A 55 -8.01 -13.08 -5.31
C TYR A 55 -7.28 -13.59 -4.04
N GLY A 56 -7.27 -12.85 -2.93
CA GLY A 56 -6.32 -13.00 -1.85
C GLY A 56 -6.84 -13.55 -0.52
N MET A 57 -6.41 -14.79 -0.25
CA MET A 57 -6.19 -15.45 1.05
C MET A 57 -7.42 -15.94 1.83
N GLU A 58 -7.26 -17.09 2.48
CA GLU A 58 -8.25 -17.87 3.25
C GLU A 58 -8.93 -17.13 4.43
N TYR A 59 -8.82 -15.81 4.50
CA TYR A 59 -9.60 -14.95 5.40
C TYR A 59 -10.93 -14.58 4.75
N LYS A 60 -11.69 -15.59 4.36
CA LYS A 60 -13.11 -15.40 4.07
C LYS A 60 -13.84 -15.50 5.39
N ASP A 61 -14.67 -14.51 5.70
CA ASP A 61 -15.70 -14.72 6.70
C ASP A 61 -16.64 -15.85 6.24
N HIS A 62 -17.60 -16.22 7.09
CA HIS A 62 -18.58 -17.26 6.79
C HIS A 62 -19.45 -16.96 5.55
N GLU A 63 -19.37 -15.75 5.01
CA GLU A 63 -20.10 -15.28 3.84
C GLU A 63 -19.26 -15.27 2.55
N GLY A 64 -17.98 -15.65 2.62
CA GLY A 64 -17.14 -15.89 1.44
C GLY A 64 -16.37 -14.68 0.93
N TYR A 65 -16.37 -13.57 1.68
CA TYR A 65 -15.70 -12.33 1.32
C TYR A 65 -14.56 -12.00 2.30
N THR A 66 -13.46 -11.49 1.75
CA THR A 66 -12.41 -10.84 2.52
C THR A 66 -12.66 -9.34 2.42
N HIS A 67 -13.64 -8.85 3.18
CA HIS A 67 -14.05 -7.44 3.17
C HIS A 67 -13.07 -6.49 3.85
N ASP A 68 -11.93 -6.99 4.32
CA ASP A 68 -11.04 -6.23 5.17
C ASP A 68 -10.03 -5.39 4.37
N GLY A 69 -10.55 -4.43 3.60
CA GLY A 69 -9.71 -3.41 2.97
C GLY A 69 -8.94 -2.59 4.00
N VAL A 70 -9.46 -2.44 5.22
CA VAL A 70 -8.86 -1.61 6.29
C VAL A 70 -7.58 -2.24 6.85
N THR A 71 -7.56 -3.54 7.12
CA THR A 71 -6.37 -4.29 7.57
C THR A 71 -5.35 -4.46 6.47
N LEU A 72 -5.79 -4.39 5.20
CA LEU A 72 -4.88 -4.37 4.05
C LEU A 72 -4.20 -3.00 3.85
N LEU A 73 -4.74 -1.90 4.39
CA LEU A 73 -4.15 -0.57 4.21
C LEU A 73 -2.70 -0.47 4.72
N PRO A 74 -2.36 -0.86 5.97
CA PRO A 74 -0.98 -0.77 6.45
C PRO A 74 0.05 -1.53 5.59
N PRO A 75 -0.15 -2.82 5.23
CA PRO A 75 0.82 -3.53 4.39
C PRO A 75 0.88 -2.99 2.95
N VAL A 76 -0.25 -2.57 2.36
CA VAL A 76 -0.26 -1.98 1.01
C VAL A 76 0.47 -0.64 0.98
N GLN A 77 0.25 0.22 1.98
CA GLN A 77 0.95 1.50 2.11
C GLN A 77 2.46 1.31 2.24
N LEU A 78 2.89 0.32 3.03
CA LEU A 78 4.30 -0.02 3.19
C LEU A 78 4.92 -0.53 1.89
N ALA A 79 4.24 -1.45 1.21
CA ALA A 79 4.69 -1.99 -0.08
C ALA A 79 4.80 -0.89 -1.14
N TYR A 80 3.81 0.01 -1.24
CA TYR A 80 3.84 1.14 -2.16
C TYR A 80 5.02 2.08 -1.87
N ASN A 81 5.20 2.48 -0.61
CA ASN A 81 6.24 3.43 -0.22
C ASN A 81 7.67 2.91 -0.42
N THR A 82 7.86 1.58 -0.37
CA THR A 82 9.17 0.93 -0.52
C THR A 82 9.45 0.44 -1.94
N SER A 83 8.44 0.39 -2.81
CA SER A 83 8.59 -0.01 -4.20
C SER A 83 9.22 1.11 -5.04
N GLN A 84 10.09 0.74 -5.98
CA GLN A 84 10.69 1.71 -6.88
C GLN A 84 9.69 2.18 -7.93
N HIS A 85 9.58 3.50 -8.12
CA HIS A 85 8.73 4.08 -9.14
C HIS A 85 9.54 4.35 -10.41
N PHE A 86 8.97 4.03 -11.57
CA PHE A 86 9.65 4.19 -12.86
C PHE A 86 10.09 5.63 -13.14
N THR A 87 9.26 6.60 -12.79
CA THR A 87 9.51 8.03 -13.04
C THR A 87 10.68 8.61 -12.23
N THR A 88 10.91 8.12 -11.01
CA THR A 88 11.95 8.65 -10.11
C THR A 88 13.16 7.72 -9.99
N GLY A 89 13.03 6.46 -10.44
CA GLY A 89 14.06 5.41 -10.23
C GLY A 89 14.31 5.07 -8.77
N LYS A 90 13.47 5.57 -7.85
CA LYS A 90 13.63 5.46 -6.39
C LYS A 90 12.27 5.17 -5.75
N SER A 91 12.30 4.63 -4.55
CA SER A 91 11.08 4.45 -3.76
C SER A 91 10.64 5.77 -3.09
N PRO A 92 9.33 6.00 -2.90
CA PRO A 92 8.83 7.18 -2.21
C PRO A 92 9.49 7.43 -0.85
N SER A 93 9.66 6.40 0.00
CA SER A 93 10.30 6.58 1.31
C SER A 93 11.77 6.98 1.22
N LEU A 94 12.49 6.53 0.19
CA LEU A 94 13.87 6.95 -0.04
C LEU A 94 13.93 8.43 -0.47
N VAL A 95 12.96 8.90 -1.24
CA VAL A 95 12.90 10.30 -1.68
C VAL A 95 12.45 11.23 -0.56
N GLU A 96 11.45 10.82 0.22
CA GLU A 96 10.85 11.62 1.29
C GLU A 96 11.70 11.62 2.58
N LYS A 97 12.13 10.44 3.02
CA LYS A 97 12.75 10.22 4.33
C LYS A 97 14.25 9.92 4.25
N GLY A 98 14.75 9.58 3.07
CA GLY A 98 16.15 9.20 2.86
C GLY A 98 16.50 7.75 3.19
N TRP A 99 15.52 6.93 3.60
CA TRP A 99 15.74 5.51 3.93
C TRP A 99 14.48 4.67 3.67
N ASN A 100 14.68 3.37 3.47
CA ASN A 100 13.61 2.38 3.40
C ASN A 100 13.63 1.52 4.68
N PRO A 101 12.48 1.24 5.30
CA PRO A 101 12.42 0.27 6.38
C PRO A 101 12.85 -1.11 5.89
N LEU A 102 13.72 -1.76 6.67
CA LEU A 102 14.17 -3.12 6.39
C LEU A 102 13.02 -4.08 6.71
N PHE A 103 12.69 -4.96 5.76
CA PHE A 103 11.71 -5.99 6.00
C PHE A 103 12.32 -7.13 6.82
N PRO A 104 11.57 -7.80 7.70
CA PRO A 104 12.03 -9.01 8.40
C PRO A 104 12.46 -10.18 7.48
N VAL A 105 12.31 -10.05 6.16
CA VAL A 105 12.75 -11.02 5.13
C VAL A 105 14.12 -10.71 4.54
N GLU A 106 14.71 -9.55 4.82
CA GLU A 106 16.14 -9.32 4.59
C GLU A 106 16.94 -10.20 5.56
N PRO A 107 17.99 -10.89 5.07
CA PRO A 107 18.30 -12.27 5.42
C PRO A 107 18.35 -12.46 6.94
N VAL A 108 17.27 -13.01 7.50
CA VAL A 108 17.34 -13.65 8.81
C VAL A 108 18.46 -14.67 8.68
N LYS A 109 19.56 -14.45 9.41
CA LYS A 109 20.66 -15.42 9.53
C LYS A 109 20.02 -16.80 9.66
N LYS A 110 20.29 -17.69 8.70
CA LYS A 110 19.76 -19.08 8.64
C LYS A 110 19.90 -19.84 9.98
N SER A 111 20.76 -19.38 10.87
CA SER A 111 20.97 -19.92 12.22
C SER A 111 19.90 -19.54 13.26
N LEU A 112 19.00 -18.59 13.00
CA LEU A 112 18.07 -18.06 14.00
C LEU A 112 16.59 -18.45 13.79
N LEU A 113 16.25 -19.10 12.68
CA LEU A 113 14.89 -19.58 12.43
C LEU A 113 14.74 -21.02 12.91
N ASN A 114 14.23 -21.21 14.13
CA ASN A 114 13.57 -22.46 14.49
C ASN A 114 12.22 -22.49 13.77
N ILE A 115 12.24 -23.00 12.53
CA ILE A 115 11.08 -23.14 11.68
C ILE A 115 10.10 -24.10 12.34
N HIS A 116 8.96 -23.58 12.80
CA HIS A 116 7.84 -24.37 13.32
C HIS A 116 7.43 -25.44 12.30
N HIS A 117 7.10 -26.66 12.75
CA HIS A 117 6.99 -27.83 11.87
C HIS A 117 5.99 -27.64 10.70
N THR A 118 4.96 -26.81 10.90
CA THR A 118 3.95 -26.48 9.89
C THR A 118 4.54 -25.73 8.69
N VAL A 119 5.57 -24.91 8.91
CA VAL A 119 6.22 -24.12 7.84
C VAL A 119 7.20 -24.99 7.04
N LYS A 120 7.75 -26.07 7.61
CA LYS A 120 8.55 -27.05 6.85
C LYS A 120 7.72 -27.76 5.77
N TYR A 121 6.47 -28.06 6.08
CA TYR A 121 5.54 -28.66 5.11
C TYR A 121 5.27 -27.71 3.94
N PHE A 122 5.03 -26.43 4.23
CA PHE A 122 4.81 -25.39 3.23
C PHE A 122 6.04 -25.16 2.35
N HIS A 123 7.24 -25.15 2.94
CA HIS A 123 8.50 -25.06 2.20
C HIS A 123 8.69 -26.25 1.22
N GLY A 124 8.31 -27.46 1.63
CA GLY A 124 8.35 -28.64 0.76
C GLY A 124 7.34 -28.61 -0.39
N ILE A 125 6.18 -27.96 -0.19
CA ILE A 125 5.20 -27.75 -1.27
C ILE A 125 5.74 -26.73 -2.27
N LEU A 126 6.26 -25.60 -1.80
CA LEU A 126 6.82 -24.55 -2.65
C LEU A 126 8.00 -25.06 -3.49
N LYS A 127 8.88 -25.86 -2.90
CA LYS A 127 10.02 -26.43 -3.62
C LYS A 127 9.57 -27.39 -4.73
N ARG A 128 8.58 -28.24 -4.45
CA ARG A 128 7.99 -29.14 -5.46
C ARG A 128 7.27 -28.39 -6.58
N ALA A 129 6.61 -27.29 -6.25
CA ALA A 129 5.97 -26.43 -7.25
C ALA A 129 7.01 -25.79 -8.18
N CYS A 130 8.13 -25.29 -7.63
CA CYS A 130 9.25 -24.77 -8.43
C CYS A 130 9.91 -25.85 -9.30
N ASP A 131 10.12 -27.06 -8.77
CA ASP A 131 10.71 -28.17 -9.51
C ASP A 131 9.78 -28.68 -10.64
N THR A 132 8.47 -28.52 -10.48
CA THR A 132 7.47 -28.87 -11.50
C THR A 132 7.35 -27.80 -12.58
N ALA A 133 7.56 -26.54 -12.23
CA ALA A 133 7.60 -25.41 -13.17
C ALA A 133 8.92 -25.34 -13.97
N ALA A 134 9.95 -26.08 -13.56
CA ALA A 134 11.25 -26.14 -14.22
C ALA A 134 11.41 -27.33 -15.19
N LYS A 135 10.35 -28.13 -15.40
CA LYS A 135 10.24 -29.15 -16.46
C LYS A 135 9.36 -28.65 -17.59
#